data_AF-A0A2V4DQR6-F1
#
_entry.id   AF-A0A2V4DQR6-F1
#
_cell.length_a   1.000
_cell.length_b   1.000
_cell.length_c   1.000
_cell.angle_alpha   90.00
_cell.angle_beta   90.00
_cell.angle_gamma   90.00
#
_symmetry.space_group_name_H-M   'P 1'
#
loop_
_entity.id
_entity.type
_entity.pdbx_description
1 polymer ?
#
loop_
_entity_poly.entity_id
_entity_poly.type
_entity_poly.pdbx_seq_one_letter_code
_entity_poly.pdbx_strand_id
1 'polypeptide(L)' 'MPQGANRNPRPQLAIKGRWLEQIGFYVGCTVIIKVKQNKLIIKLTSKF' A
#
# COMPACT_ATOMS: atom_id res chain seq x y z
N MET A 1 -32.38 -7.15 -0.79
CA MET A 1 -31.71 -6.69 -2.04
C MET A 1 -30.84 -7.83 -2.57
N PRO A 2 -30.76 -8.04 -3.90
CA PRO A 2 -30.24 -9.26 -4.49
C PRO A 2 -28.71 -9.37 -4.33
N GLN A 3 -28.24 -10.58 -4.05
CA GLN A 3 -26.82 -10.94 -3.96
C GLN A 3 -26.24 -11.02 -5.38
N GLY A 4 -25.59 -9.94 -5.83
CA GLY A 4 -24.95 -9.84 -7.15
C GLY A 4 -23.46 -10.17 -7.12
N ALA A 5 -23.11 -11.35 -7.64
CA ALA A 5 -21.86 -11.72 -8.31
C ALA A 5 -20.57 -10.90 -8.01
N ASN A 6 -19.76 -11.48 -7.11
CA ASN A 6 -18.32 -11.29 -6.89
C ASN A 6 -17.50 -10.85 -8.13
N ARG A 7 -16.73 -9.76 -8.02
CA ARG A 7 -15.70 -9.39 -9.01
C ARG A 7 -14.37 -9.30 -8.28
N ASN A 8 -13.54 -10.34 -8.39
CA ASN A 8 -12.20 -10.47 -7.81
C ASN A 8 -11.55 -9.10 -7.52
N PRO A 9 -11.48 -8.65 -6.24
CA PRO A 9 -10.91 -7.34 -5.94
C PRO A 9 -9.49 -7.31 -6.48
N ARG A 10 -9.08 -6.17 -7.06
CA ARG A 10 -7.68 -5.98 -7.44
C ARG A 10 -6.82 -6.36 -6.23
N PRO A 11 -5.68 -7.04 -6.41
CA PRO A 11 -4.82 -7.40 -5.28
C PRO A 11 -4.52 -6.16 -4.46
N GLN A 12 -4.91 -6.17 -3.18
CA GLN A 12 -4.63 -5.10 -2.24
C GLN A 12 -3.62 -5.61 -1.23
N LEU A 13 -2.60 -4.79 -0.98
CA LEU A 13 -1.66 -5.04 0.11
C LEU A 13 -1.98 -4.09 1.25
N ALA A 14 -2.65 -4.60 2.28
CA ALA A 14 -2.89 -3.85 3.52
C ALA A 14 -1.73 -4.09 4.49
N ILE A 15 -1.02 -3.03 4.86
CA ILE A 15 0.06 -3.07 5.85
C ILE A 15 -0.41 -2.30 7.07
N LYS A 16 -0.33 -2.94 8.25
CA LYS A 16 -0.80 -2.36 9.52
C LYS A 16 0.28 -2.50 10.58
N GLY A 17 0.37 -1.52 11.48
CA GLY A 17 1.22 -1.59 12.67
C GLY A 17 1.88 -0.25 13.02
N ARG A 18 2.16 -0.08 14.31
CA ARG A 18 2.83 1.13 14.85
C ARG A 18 4.23 1.37 14.26
N TRP A 19 4.88 0.31 13.77
CA TRP A 19 6.19 0.40 13.13
C TRP A 19 6.17 1.22 11.82
N LEU A 20 5.02 1.33 11.13
CA LEU A 20 4.90 2.14 9.92
C LEU A 20 5.11 3.62 10.21
N GLU A 21 4.46 4.12 11.26
CA GLU A 21 4.62 5.50 11.72
C GLU A 21 6.03 5.76 12.24
N GLN A 22 6.62 4.78 12.95
CA GLN A 22 8.00 4.88 13.46
C GLN A 22 9.05 5.04 12.36
N ILE A 23 8.78 4.51 11.15
CA ILE A 23 9.68 4.67 10.00
C ILE A 23 9.20 5.75 9.02
N GLY A 24 8.20 6.55 9.41
CA GLY A 24 7.76 7.75 8.69
C GLY A 24 6.60 7.57 7.68
N PHE A 25 5.93 6.42 7.65
CA PHE A 25 4.70 6.24 6.87
C PHE A 25 3.48 6.72 7.67
N TYR A 26 2.89 7.83 7.22
CA TYR A 26 1.65 8.36 7.76
C TYR A 26 0.54 8.34 6.70
N VAL A 27 -0.71 8.41 7.17
CA VAL A 27 -1.87 8.57 6.29
C VAL A 27 -1.74 9.90 5.53
N GLY A 28 -1.99 9.86 4.21
CA GLY A 28 -1.85 11.03 3.35
C GLY A 28 -0.43 11.26 2.81
N CYS A 29 0.58 10.51 3.25
CA CYS A 29 1.90 10.55 2.65
C CYS A 29 1.89 10.02 1.22
N THR A 30 2.62 10.69 0.33
CA THR A 30 2.87 10.18 -1.02
C THR A 30 3.99 9.12 -0.97
N VAL A 31 3.75 7.97 -1.58
CA VAL A 31 4.71 6.86 -1.63
C VAL A 31 5.04 6.50 -3.07
N ILE A 32 6.25 6.02 -3.29
CA ILE A 32 6.72 5.48 -4.56
C ILE A 32 6.72 3.95 -4.45
N ILE A 33 5.99 3.30 -5.35
CA ILE A 33 5.96 1.84 -5.47
C ILE A 33 6.86 1.44 -6.63
N LYS A 34 7.86 0.60 -6.36
CA LYS A 34 8.76 0.04 -7.37
C LYS A 34 8.62 -1.48 -7.40
N VAL A 35 8.39 -2.02 -8.58
CA VAL A 35 8.42 -3.47 -8.82
C VAL A 35 9.82 -3.85 -9.32
N LYS A 36 10.42 -4.84 -8.67
CA LYS A 36 11.62 -5.54 -9.14
C LYS A 36 11.29 -7.03 -9.24
N GLN A 37 12.16 -7.81 -9.88
CA GLN A 37 12.01 -9.26 -9.98
C GLN A 37 11.76 -9.85 -8.58
N ASN A 38 10.57 -10.43 -8.39
CA ASN A 38 10.08 -11.02 -7.14
C ASN A 38 10.01 -10.08 -5.92
N LYS A 39 10.02 -8.75 -6.11
CA LYS A 39 10.01 -7.78 -5.00
C LYS A 39 9.09 -6.59 -5.28
N LEU A 40 8.29 -6.23 -4.29
CA LEU A 40 7.56 -4.97 -4.24
C LEU A 40 8.23 -4.05 -3.21
N ILE A 41 8.74 -2.90 -3.65
CA ILE A 41 9.46 -1.96 -2.80
C ILE A 41 8.60 -0.70 -2.65
N ILE A 42 8.17 -0.40 -1.44
CA ILE A 42 7.41 0.81 -1.09
C ILE A 42 8.38 1.78 -0.42
N LYS A 43 8.48 3.01 -0.93
CA LYS A 43 9.34 4.07 -0.39
C LYS A 43 8.53 5.33 -0.12
N LEU A 44 8.90 6.07 0.92
CA LEU A 44 8.42 7.44 1.10
C LEU A 44 8.99 8.31 -0.02
N THR A 45 8.16 9.21 -0.56
CA THR A 45 8.70 10.28 -1.39
C THR A 45 9.26 11.35 -0.45
N SER A 46 10.57 11.52 -0.40
CA SER A 46 11.12 12.76 0.17
C SER A 46 10.74 13.89 -0.78
N LYS A 47 9.73 14.67 -0.42
CA LYS A 47 9.66 16.06 -0.89
C LYS A 47 10.68 16.81 -0.04
N PHE A 48 11.71 17.33 -0.71
CA PHE A 48 12.59 18.35 -0.14
C PHE A 48 11.77 19.59 0.24
#